data_AF-A0A9D7WXG6-F1
#
_entry.id   AF-A0A9D7WXG6-F1
#
_cell.length_a   1.000
_cell.length_b   1.000
_cell.length_c   1.000
_cell.angle_alpha   90.00
_cell.angle_beta   90.00
_cell.angle_gamma   90.00
#
_symmetry.space_group_name_H-M   'P 1'
#
loop_
_entity.id
_entity.type
_entity.pdbx_description
1 polymer ?
#
loop_
_entity_poly.entity_id
_entity_poly.type
_entity_poly.pdbx_seq_one_letter_code
_entity_poly.pdbx_strand_id
1 'polypeptide(L)'
;MFSFFNDTCVRCGGDSNLHGVVKDHIIPIYQGGSDGIDNLQPLCARCNSGKGPENIDFRIDWCEKNGLKMPAKWLSNACQMPANACSNVCPSPSPSPSPSPDKSSLTNVSGGPLADKKKSNHFREKTGNYFKEIKAVCEKIAKSNLDGFNSYKFVQSQINNRGHPGAILESLNGILKSQFPIEKPWGFVNAIMRRENGNFNEADAIKIHQEMKNLKPGELSNLTHGLFDKF
;
A
#
# COMPACT_ATOMS: atom_id res chain seq x y z
N MET A 1 23.15 -10.69 3.24
CA MET A 1 22.02 -11.02 2.34
C MET A 1 22.47 -10.93 0.89
N PHE A 2 22.81 -9.74 0.39
CA PHE A 2 23.08 -9.51 -1.04
C PHE A 2 24.16 -10.43 -1.64
N SER A 3 25.28 -10.62 -0.94
CA SER A 3 26.36 -11.54 -1.36
C SER A 3 25.90 -13.02 -1.52
N PHE A 4 24.90 -13.49 -0.76
CA PHE A 4 24.37 -14.85 -0.93
C PHE A 4 23.56 -15.00 -2.22
N PHE A 5 22.88 -13.94 -2.63
CA PHE A 5 22.14 -13.87 -3.88
C PHE A 5 22.99 -13.29 -5.02
N ASN A 6 24.32 -13.26 -4.86
CA ASN A 6 25.25 -12.79 -5.87
C ASN A 6 24.91 -11.38 -6.40
N ASP A 7 24.46 -10.48 -5.51
CA ASP A 7 23.98 -9.13 -5.83
C ASP A 7 22.91 -9.09 -6.95
N THR A 8 22.16 -10.18 -7.08
CA THR A 8 21.19 -10.40 -8.14
C THR A 8 19.76 -10.31 -7.60
N CYS A 9 18.85 -9.79 -8.42
CA CYS A 9 17.44 -9.70 -8.10
C CYS A 9 16.83 -11.10 -8.01
N VAL A 10 16.26 -11.48 -6.86
CA VAL A 10 15.66 -12.81 -6.67
C VAL A 10 14.40 -13.05 -7.51
N ARG A 11 13.77 -11.99 -8.03
CA ARG A 11 12.57 -12.10 -8.87
C ARG A 11 12.89 -12.33 -10.35
N CYS A 12 13.86 -11.61 -10.90
CA CYS A 12 14.16 -11.63 -12.34
C CYS A 12 15.55 -12.16 -12.69
N GLY A 13 16.39 -12.51 -11.71
CA GLY A 13 17.72 -13.05 -11.97
C GLY A 13 18.70 -12.15 -12.69
N GLY A 14 18.42 -10.85 -12.79
CA GLY A 14 19.27 -9.91 -13.52
C GLY A 14 18.77 -9.55 -14.91
N ASP A 15 17.70 -10.19 -15.41
CA ASP A 15 17.13 -9.97 -16.76
C ASP A 15 16.64 -8.53 -17.01
N SER A 16 16.55 -7.71 -15.96
CA SER A 16 16.11 -6.32 -16.07
C SER A 16 17.13 -5.35 -16.67
N ASN A 17 18.37 -5.78 -16.97
CA ASN A 17 19.50 -4.92 -17.41
C ASN A 17 19.78 -3.70 -16.49
N LEU A 18 19.23 -3.71 -15.28
CA LEU A 18 19.46 -2.70 -14.25
C LEU A 18 20.57 -3.21 -13.33
N HIS A 19 21.66 -2.46 -13.24
CA HIS A 19 22.72 -2.75 -12.29
C HIS A 19 22.28 -2.36 -10.87
N GLY A 20 22.37 -3.31 -9.93
CA GLY A 20 22.12 -3.08 -8.52
C GLY A 20 20.76 -3.59 -8.02
N VAL A 21 20.81 -4.13 -6.80
CA VAL A 21 19.64 -4.56 -6.02
C VAL A 21 19.40 -3.59 -4.87
N VAL A 22 18.13 -3.35 -4.57
CA VAL A 22 17.67 -2.59 -3.41
C VAL A 22 17.09 -3.55 -2.36
N LYS A 23 17.08 -3.10 -1.10
CA LYS A 23 16.36 -3.79 -0.04
C LYS A 23 14.85 -3.57 -0.23
N ASP A 24 14.10 -4.67 -0.35
CA ASP A 24 12.63 -4.69 -0.35
C ASP A 24 12.12 -5.48 0.84
N HIS A 25 11.00 -5.05 1.43
CA HIS A 25 10.32 -5.78 2.50
C HIS A 25 9.33 -6.77 1.91
N ILE A 26 9.41 -8.04 2.29
CA ILE A 26 8.48 -9.09 1.88
C ILE A 26 7.09 -8.70 2.34
N ILE A 27 6.91 -8.49 3.64
CA ILE A 27 5.74 -7.85 4.24
C ILE A 27 6.07 -6.37 4.41
N PRO A 28 5.34 -5.43 3.78
CA PRO A 28 5.57 -4.00 3.97
C PRO A 28 5.46 -3.58 5.44
N ILE A 29 6.26 -2.60 5.85
CA ILE A 29 6.27 -2.10 7.24
C ILE A 29 4.87 -1.68 7.71
N TYR A 30 4.11 -0.99 6.85
CA TYR A 30 2.75 -0.55 7.19
C TYR A 30 1.73 -1.70 7.33
N GLN A 31 2.08 -2.92 6.94
CA GLN A 31 1.29 -4.14 7.15
C GLN A 31 1.80 -4.99 8.33
N GLY A 32 2.70 -4.44 9.15
CA GLY A 32 3.28 -5.15 10.30
C GLY A 32 4.55 -5.94 9.98
N GLY A 33 5.19 -5.70 8.84
CA GLY A 33 6.48 -6.31 8.51
C GLY A 33 7.65 -5.72 9.32
N SER A 34 8.64 -6.56 9.65
CA SER A 34 9.87 -6.15 10.34
C SER A 34 10.91 -5.55 9.36
N ASP A 35 11.86 -4.76 9.84
CA ASP A 35 13.08 -4.41 9.06
C ASP A 35 14.19 -5.48 9.24
N GLY A 36 13.81 -6.68 9.69
CA GLY A 36 14.72 -7.79 9.94
C GLY A 36 15.17 -8.47 8.65
N ILE A 37 16.35 -9.10 8.69
CA ILE A 37 16.91 -9.81 7.54
C ILE A 37 16.03 -10.98 7.07
N ASP A 38 15.15 -11.47 7.91
CA ASP A 38 14.10 -12.46 7.62
C ASP A 38 12.97 -11.89 6.75
N ASN A 39 12.69 -10.58 6.84
CA ASN A 39 11.65 -9.89 6.05
C ASN A 39 12.22 -9.05 4.88
N LEU A 40 13.54 -9.06 4.66
CA LEU A 40 14.15 -8.39 3.52
C LEU A 40 14.33 -9.35 2.33
N GLN A 41 14.29 -8.80 1.12
CA GLN A 41 14.65 -9.49 -0.11
C GLN A 41 15.34 -8.55 -1.11
N PRO A 42 16.29 -9.04 -1.94
CA PRO A 42 16.99 -8.20 -2.91
C PRO A 42 16.23 -8.12 -4.25
N LEU A 43 15.72 -6.94 -4.59
CA LEU A 43 15.03 -6.70 -5.86
C LEU A 43 15.69 -5.59 -6.66
N CYS A 44 15.66 -5.66 -8.00
CA CYS A 44 16.02 -4.50 -8.82
C CYS A 44 14.90 -3.43 -8.77
N ALA A 45 15.21 -2.20 -9.16
CA ALA A 45 14.24 -1.08 -9.11
C ALA A 45 12.94 -1.38 -9.89
N ARG A 46 13.03 -2.07 -11.03
CA ARG A 46 11.88 -2.48 -11.84
C ARG A 46 11.01 -3.50 -11.10
N CYS A 47 11.61 -4.56 -10.58
CA CYS A 47 10.90 -5.62 -9.86
C CYS A 47 10.29 -5.12 -8.55
N ASN A 48 11.00 -4.24 -7.85
CA ASN A 48 10.51 -3.58 -6.64
C ASN A 48 9.27 -2.73 -6.94
N SER A 49 9.35 -1.84 -7.95
CA SER A 49 8.20 -1.03 -8.36
C SER A 49 7.02 -1.86 -8.86
N GLY A 50 7.28 -3.01 -9.48
CA GLY A 50 6.25 -3.92 -9.98
C GLY A 50 5.71 -4.93 -8.95
N LYS A 51 6.25 -4.98 -7.72
CA LYS A 51 5.70 -5.80 -6.62
C LYS A 51 4.54 -5.06 -5.94
N GLY A 52 4.66 -3.74 -5.77
CA GLY A 52 3.64 -2.94 -5.12
C GLY A 52 3.36 -3.42 -3.68
N PRO A 53 2.09 -3.53 -3.25
CA PRO A 53 1.73 -3.87 -1.87
C PRO A 53 1.70 -5.38 -1.58
N GLU A 54 2.16 -6.21 -2.52
CA GLU A 54 2.08 -7.67 -2.42
C GLU A 54 3.05 -8.22 -1.36
N ASN A 55 2.58 -9.21 -0.58
CA ASN A 55 3.36 -9.88 0.46
C ASN A 55 3.96 -11.19 -0.07
N ILE A 56 4.90 -11.06 -1.00
CA ILE A 56 5.50 -12.22 -1.71
C ILE A 56 6.99 -12.31 -1.40
N ASP A 57 7.42 -13.51 -1.01
CA ASP A 57 8.83 -13.86 -0.80
C ASP A 57 9.40 -14.53 -2.05
N PHE A 58 10.14 -13.77 -2.87
CA PHE A 58 10.76 -14.29 -4.09
C PHE A 58 12.04 -15.09 -3.81
N ARG A 59 12.53 -15.12 -2.55
CA ARG A 59 13.77 -15.83 -2.19
C ARG A 59 13.58 -17.33 -2.24
N ILE A 60 12.37 -17.83 -1.97
CA ILE A 60 12.03 -19.26 -2.01
C ILE A 60 12.18 -19.78 -3.43
N ASP A 61 11.45 -19.18 -4.38
CA ASP A 61 11.52 -19.52 -5.81
C ASP A 61 12.94 -19.45 -6.36
N TRP A 62 13.72 -18.45 -5.93
CA TRP A 62 15.12 -18.31 -6.32
C TRP A 62 15.98 -19.46 -5.82
N CYS A 63 15.84 -19.83 -4.55
CA CYS A 63 16.60 -20.90 -3.93
C CYS A 63 16.27 -22.25 -4.57
N GLU A 64 14.99 -22.53 -4.83
CA GLU A 64 14.56 -23.75 -5.52
C GLU A 64 15.14 -23.87 -6.92
N LYS A 65 15.09 -22.79 -7.72
CA LYS A 65 15.63 -22.76 -9.08
C LYS A 65 17.15 -22.96 -9.13
N ASN A 66 17.88 -22.46 -8.13
CA ASN A 66 19.34 -22.53 -8.09
C ASN A 66 19.87 -23.68 -7.21
N GLY A 67 18.99 -24.52 -6.65
CA GLY A 67 19.39 -25.60 -5.75
C GLY A 67 20.07 -25.13 -4.46
N LEU A 68 19.78 -23.90 -4.02
CA LEU A 68 20.38 -23.29 -2.84
C LEU A 68 19.50 -23.56 -1.60
N LYS A 69 20.14 -23.78 -0.44
CA LYS A 69 19.43 -23.88 0.83
C LYS A 69 19.47 -22.53 1.56
N MET A 70 18.31 -21.93 1.79
CA MET A 70 18.22 -20.64 2.49
C MET A 70 18.70 -20.75 3.96
N PRO A 71 19.51 -19.81 4.46
CA PRO A 71 19.93 -19.79 5.87
C PRO A 71 18.73 -19.72 6.83
N ALA A 72 18.79 -20.48 7.93
CA ALA A 72 17.69 -20.56 8.91
C ALA A 72 17.30 -19.20 9.51
N LYS A 73 18.27 -18.28 9.65
CA LYS A 73 18.05 -16.91 10.14
C LYS A 73 17.22 -16.02 9.21
N TRP A 74 16.91 -16.46 7.98
CA TRP A 74 16.11 -15.71 7.01
C TRP A 74 14.68 -16.25 6.86
N LEU A 75 14.40 -17.38 7.51
CA LEU A 75 13.05 -17.90 7.63
C LEU A 75 12.34 -17.09 8.73
N SER A 76 11.19 -16.50 8.40
CA SER A 76 10.32 -15.71 9.28
C SER A 76 9.86 -16.46 10.55
N ASN A 77 10.13 -17.77 10.62
CA ASN A 77 9.86 -18.65 11.77
C ASN A 77 11.13 -19.12 12.51
N ALA A 78 12.22 -18.35 12.51
CA ALA A 78 13.45 -18.72 13.22
C ALA A 78 13.26 -18.92 14.76
N CYS A 79 12.13 -18.48 15.34
CA CYS A 79 11.74 -18.76 16.73
C CYS A 79 10.85 -20.01 16.93
N GLN A 80 10.51 -20.77 15.88
CA GLN A 80 9.72 -22.02 15.98
C GLN A 80 10.42 -23.19 15.30
N MET A 81 11.68 -23.43 15.64
CA MET A 81 12.25 -24.76 15.47
C MET A 81 12.06 -25.55 16.77
N PRO A 82 11.48 -26.76 16.74
CA PRO A 82 11.44 -27.62 17.92
C PRO A 82 12.87 -27.96 18.32
N ALA A 83 13.19 -27.74 19.58
CA ALA A 83 14.40 -28.24 20.22
C ALA A 83 14.32 -29.77 20.32
N ASN A 84 14.53 -30.48 19.21
CA ASN A 84 14.69 -31.94 19.26
C ASN A 84 16.17 -32.30 19.22
N ALA A 85 16.83 -32.00 20.34
CA ALA A 85 18.07 -32.64 20.78
C ALA A 85 18.22 -32.44 22.30
N CYS A 86 17.31 -33.00 23.10
CA CYS A 86 17.67 -33.57 24.40
C CYS A 86 16.55 -34.48 24.89
N SER A 87 16.93 -35.70 25.27
CA SER A 87 16.07 -36.78 25.71
C SER A 87 15.49 -36.54 27.11
N ASN A 88 14.31 -37.14 27.33
CA ASN A 88 13.78 -37.68 28.60
C ASN A 88 12.84 -36.82 29.49
N VAL A 89 11.59 -37.32 29.55
CA VAL A 89 10.60 -37.37 30.67
C VAL A 89 9.61 -36.21 30.87
N CYS A 90 8.40 -36.43 30.32
CA CYS A 90 6.99 -36.31 30.79
C CYS A 90 6.60 -35.46 32.04
N PRO A 91 5.30 -35.10 32.28
CA PRO A 91 4.08 -35.40 31.52
C PRO A 91 3.17 -34.19 31.18
N SER A 92 2.24 -34.45 30.25
CA SER A 92 1.09 -33.61 29.88
C SER A 92 0.17 -33.26 31.07
N PRO A 93 -0.70 -32.25 30.89
CA PRO A 93 -2.10 -32.62 30.66
C PRO A 93 -2.75 -31.89 29.47
N SER A 94 -3.64 -32.60 28.78
CA SER A 94 -4.64 -32.09 27.82
C SER A 94 -6.02 -32.53 28.32
N PRO A 95 -7.16 -32.25 27.66
CA PRO A 95 -7.47 -31.26 26.60
C PRO A 95 -8.75 -30.44 26.94
N SER A 96 -9.12 -29.38 26.20
CA SER A 96 -10.19 -29.37 25.17
C SER A 96 -10.83 -27.95 25.11
N PRO A 97 -11.79 -27.65 24.23
CA PRO A 97 -11.62 -27.39 22.80
C PRO A 97 -12.23 -26.02 22.40
N SER A 98 -11.83 -25.44 21.27
CA SER A 98 -12.66 -24.42 20.61
C SER A 98 -12.39 -24.36 19.10
N PRO A 99 -13.41 -24.01 18.31
CA PRO A 99 -13.62 -24.59 16.99
C PRO A 99 -13.04 -23.74 15.85
N SER A 100 -12.71 -24.41 14.76
CA SER A 100 -12.48 -23.82 13.45
C SER A 100 -13.76 -23.14 12.90
N PRO A 101 -13.61 -22.30 11.87
CA PRO A 101 -14.54 -22.44 10.76
C PRO A 101 -13.82 -22.57 9.40
N ASP A 102 -14.49 -23.38 8.58
CA ASP A 102 -14.13 -23.84 7.25
C ASP A 102 -14.09 -22.75 6.18
N LYS A 103 -13.32 -23.07 5.13
CA LYS A 103 -13.51 -22.52 3.78
C LYS A 103 -14.76 -23.16 3.16
N SER A 104 -15.71 -22.36 2.66
CA SER A 104 -16.29 -22.55 1.32
C SER A 104 -17.44 -21.57 1.02
N SER A 105 -17.54 -21.24 -0.27
CA SER A 105 -18.75 -20.84 -1.00
C SER A 105 -19.20 -19.37 -0.97
N LEU A 106 -18.82 -18.68 -2.06
CA LEU A 106 -19.75 -18.05 -3.00
C LEU A 106 -21.23 -18.04 -2.58
N THR A 107 -21.81 -16.85 -2.39
CA THR A 107 -23.14 -16.53 -2.96
C THR A 107 -23.29 -15.02 -3.17
N ASN A 108 -23.55 -14.66 -4.42
CA ASN A 108 -24.24 -13.43 -4.81
C ASN A 108 -25.56 -13.28 -4.04
N VAL A 109 -25.89 -12.05 -3.62
CA VAL A 109 -27.28 -11.64 -3.44
C VAL A 109 -27.48 -10.35 -4.24
N SER A 110 -28.19 -10.48 -5.35
CA SER A 110 -28.78 -9.35 -6.08
C SER A 110 -30.26 -9.29 -5.73
N GLY A 111 -30.78 -8.08 -5.47
CA GLY A 111 -32.18 -7.76 -5.79
C GLY A 111 -32.96 -6.94 -4.77
N GLY A 112 -33.11 -5.64 -5.06
CA GLY A 112 -34.32 -4.87 -4.74
C GLY A 112 -34.09 -3.38 -4.45
N PRO A 113 -34.96 -2.45 -4.89
CA PRO A 113 -35.69 -2.33 -6.16
C PRO A 113 -35.02 -1.29 -7.09
N LEU A 114 -35.36 -1.34 -8.38
CA LEU A 114 -34.94 -0.35 -9.38
C LEU A 114 -35.40 1.06 -8.98
N ALA A 115 -34.45 1.94 -8.65
CA ALA A 115 -34.66 3.38 -8.63
C ALA A 115 -33.44 4.06 -9.27
N ASP A 116 -33.68 4.66 -10.43
CA ASP A 116 -32.90 5.64 -11.18
C ASP A 116 -31.37 5.66 -10.99
N LYS A 117 -30.65 5.18 -12.02
CA LYS A 117 -29.23 5.42 -12.24
C LYS A 117 -28.94 6.93 -12.30
N LYS A 118 -28.77 7.59 -11.15
CA LYS A 118 -27.96 8.80 -11.06
C LYS A 118 -26.53 8.36 -11.34
N LYS A 119 -25.97 8.77 -12.49
CA LYS A 119 -24.54 8.64 -12.80
C LYS A 119 -23.74 9.13 -11.59
N SER A 120 -23.22 8.22 -10.76
CA SER A 120 -22.34 8.62 -9.66
C SER A 120 -21.09 9.16 -10.33
N ASN A 121 -20.85 10.46 -10.17
CA ASN A 121 -19.61 11.06 -10.65
C ASN A 121 -18.50 10.58 -9.72
N HIS A 122 -18.01 9.36 -9.95
CA HIS A 122 -16.94 8.67 -9.21
C HIS A 122 -15.74 9.60 -8.93
N PHE A 123 -15.47 10.53 -9.84
CA PHE A 123 -14.49 11.59 -9.68
C PHE A 123 -14.79 12.55 -8.53
N ARG A 124 -16.05 13.03 -8.43
CA ARG A 124 -16.52 14.00 -7.43
C ARG A 124 -16.59 13.40 -6.03
N GLU A 125 -16.92 12.11 -5.95
CA GLU A 125 -16.93 11.35 -4.71
C GLU A 125 -15.52 11.17 -4.15
N LYS A 126 -14.55 10.82 -5.01
CA LYS A 126 -13.15 10.60 -4.59
C LYS A 126 -12.36 11.88 -4.30
N THR A 127 -12.71 13.00 -4.92
CA THR A 127 -12.04 14.29 -4.65
C THR A 127 -12.68 15.07 -3.51
N GLY A 128 -13.88 14.69 -3.07
CA GLY A 128 -14.58 15.31 -1.94
C GLY A 128 -14.59 16.84 -2.03
N ASN A 129 -14.12 17.48 -0.97
CA ASN A 129 -14.09 18.94 -0.84
C ASN A 129 -13.16 19.63 -1.84
N TYR A 130 -12.14 18.93 -2.35
CA TYR A 130 -11.13 19.48 -3.27
C TYR A 130 -11.57 19.48 -4.74
N PHE A 131 -12.72 18.88 -5.07
CA PHE A 131 -13.19 18.73 -6.46
C PHE A 131 -13.22 20.06 -7.23
N LYS A 132 -13.79 21.11 -6.62
CA LYS A 132 -13.95 22.42 -7.27
C LYS A 132 -12.60 23.06 -7.58
N GLU A 133 -11.67 22.97 -6.63
CA GLU A 133 -10.33 23.56 -6.73
C GLU A 133 -9.47 22.82 -7.76
N ILE A 134 -9.46 21.48 -7.71
CA ILE A 134 -8.74 20.65 -8.69
C ILE A 134 -9.23 20.96 -10.11
N LYS A 135 -10.55 21.06 -10.30
CA LYS A 135 -11.13 21.42 -11.60
C LYS A 135 -10.65 22.80 -12.07
N ALA A 136 -10.72 23.81 -11.20
CA ALA A 136 -10.30 25.17 -11.53
C ALA A 136 -8.81 25.26 -11.90
N VAL A 137 -7.94 24.52 -11.20
CA VAL A 137 -6.50 24.48 -11.50
C VAL A 137 -6.24 23.75 -12.83
N CYS A 138 -6.94 22.65 -13.10
CA CYS A 138 -6.82 21.95 -14.37
C CYS A 138 -7.18 22.84 -15.56
N GLU A 139 -8.23 23.66 -15.45
CA GLU A 139 -8.64 24.62 -16.47
C GLU A 139 -7.58 25.71 -16.69
N LYS A 140 -6.93 26.20 -15.63
CA LYS A 140 -5.83 27.19 -15.74
C LYS A 140 -4.61 26.60 -16.45
N ILE A 141 -4.25 25.36 -16.14
CA ILE A 141 -3.12 24.67 -16.79
C ILE A 141 -3.44 24.40 -18.25
N ALA A 142 -4.66 23.98 -18.57
CA ALA A 142 -5.09 23.75 -19.95
C ALA A 142 -5.00 25.03 -20.80
N LYS A 143 -5.31 26.20 -20.23
CA LYS A 143 -5.15 27.51 -20.89
C LYS A 143 -3.70 27.93 -21.07
N SER A 144 -2.79 27.45 -20.22
CA SER A 144 -1.36 27.80 -20.26
C SER A 144 -0.58 26.98 -21.29
N ASN A 145 -1.24 26.06 -22.01
CA ASN A 145 -0.71 25.24 -23.10
C ASN A 145 0.68 24.63 -22.81
N LEU A 146 0.81 23.95 -21.66
CA LEU A 146 2.01 23.17 -21.38
C LEU A 146 2.10 21.99 -22.35
N ASP A 147 3.13 22.01 -23.19
CA ASP A 147 3.33 20.97 -24.20
C ASP A 147 3.54 19.59 -23.55
N GLY A 148 2.84 18.59 -24.08
CA GLY A 148 2.91 17.20 -23.59
C GLY A 148 2.28 16.92 -22.21
N PHE A 149 1.64 17.88 -21.53
CA PHE A 149 1.01 17.68 -20.22
C PHE A 149 -0.50 17.86 -20.23
N ASN A 150 -1.23 16.78 -19.88
CA ASN A 150 -2.67 16.83 -19.69
C ASN A 150 -3.00 16.70 -18.19
N SER A 151 -3.40 17.82 -17.58
CA SER A 151 -3.74 17.92 -16.15
C SER A 151 -4.85 16.95 -15.73
N TYR A 152 -5.90 16.78 -16.54
CA TYR A 152 -6.99 15.84 -16.25
C TYR A 152 -6.53 14.38 -16.26
N LYS A 153 -5.66 13.98 -17.20
CA LYS A 153 -5.08 12.63 -17.22
C LYS A 153 -4.24 12.36 -15.96
N PHE A 154 -3.47 13.35 -15.51
CA PHE A 154 -2.73 13.25 -14.25
C PHE A 154 -3.66 13.04 -13.06
N VAL A 155 -4.67 13.90 -12.89
CA VAL A 155 -5.64 13.79 -11.80
C VAL A 155 -6.33 12.42 -11.80
N GLN A 156 -6.80 11.97 -12.97
CA GLN A 156 -7.47 10.67 -13.08
C GLN A 156 -6.55 9.52 -12.70
N SER A 157 -5.28 9.56 -13.11
CA SER A 157 -4.28 8.57 -12.71
C SER A 157 -4.07 8.55 -11.20
N GLN A 158 -3.95 9.72 -10.55
CA GLN A 158 -3.76 9.80 -9.11
C GLN A 158 -4.99 9.32 -8.33
N ILE A 159 -6.20 9.70 -8.76
CA ILE A 159 -7.46 9.22 -8.15
C ILE A 159 -7.58 7.69 -8.23
N ASN A 160 -7.17 7.09 -9.35
CA ASN A 160 -7.18 5.63 -9.52
C ASN A 160 -6.17 4.95 -8.59
N ASN A 161 -5.02 5.59 -8.36
CA ASN A 161 -3.96 5.12 -7.47
C ASN A 161 -4.17 5.51 -5.99
N ARG A 162 -5.39 5.93 -5.61
CA ARG A 162 -5.74 6.37 -4.25
C ARG A 162 -4.85 7.52 -3.73
N GLY A 163 -4.39 8.39 -4.62
CA GLY A 163 -3.69 9.61 -4.26
C GLY A 163 -4.61 10.57 -3.51
N HIS A 164 -4.09 11.20 -2.47
CA HIS A 164 -4.82 12.15 -1.64
C HIS A 164 -5.19 13.39 -2.47
N PRO A 165 -6.46 13.84 -2.46
CA PRO A 165 -6.92 14.94 -3.29
C PRO A 165 -6.21 16.27 -3.01
N GLY A 166 -5.83 16.54 -1.76
CA GLY A 166 -5.01 17.71 -1.40
C GLY A 166 -3.60 17.68 -2.02
N ALA A 167 -2.98 16.50 -2.10
CA ALA A 167 -1.64 16.36 -2.71
C ALA A 167 -1.70 16.52 -4.23
N ILE A 168 -2.78 16.05 -4.87
CA ILE A 168 -3.03 16.25 -6.30
C ILE A 168 -3.14 17.75 -6.60
N LEU A 169 -3.89 18.48 -5.78
CA LEU A 169 -4.05 19.93 -5.91
C LEU A 169 -2.72 20.66 -5.78
N GLU A 170 -1.92 20.34 -4.75
CA GLU A 170 -0.62 21.01 -4.55
C GLU A 170 0.37 20.70 -5.68
N SER A 171 0.34 19.48 -6.21
CA SER A 171 1.16 19.08 -7.37
C SER A 171 0.84 19.92 -8.61
N LEU A 172 -0.44 20.14 -8.88
CA LEU A 172 -0.88 20.99 -9.99
C LEU A 172 -0.57 22.47 -9.74
N ASN A 173 -0.76 22.96 -8.51
CA ASN A 173 -0.38 24.32 -8.13
C ASN A 173 1.13 24.55 -8.27
N GLY A 174 1.96 23.52 -8.05
CA GLY A 174 3.39 23.59 -8.30
C GLY A 174 3.74 24.01 -9.72
N ILE A 175 2.98 23.57 -10.72
CA ILE A 175 3.16 24.01 -12.13
C ILE A 175 2.86 25.50 -12.26
N LEU A 176 1.77 25.97 -11.67
CA LEU A 176 1.37 27.38 -11.78
C LEU A 176 2.30 28.31 -11.00
N LYS A 177 2.93 27.81 -9.92
CA LYS A 177 3.86 28.56 -9.07
C LYS A 177 5.31 28.50 -9.59
N SER A 178 5.64 27.61 -10.53
CA SER A 178 7.01 27.48 -11.01
C SER A 178 7.45 28.74 -11.76
N GLN A 179 8.53 29.36 -11.33
CA GLN A 179 9.13 30.52 -12.01
C GLN A 179 10.09 30.13 -13.14
N PHE A 180 10.39 28.83 -13.27
CA PHE A 180 11.33 28.28 -14.25
C PHE A 180 10.58 27.44 -15.29
N PRO A 181 11.08 27.38 -16.54
CA PRO A 181 10.49 26.54 -17.58
C PRO A 181 10.54 25.06 -17.18
N ILE A 182 9.39 24.40 -17.17
CA ILE A 182 9.28 22.98 -16.83
C ILE A 182 9.47 22.16 -18.09
N GLU A 183 10.65 21.58 -18.28
CA GLU A 183 10.94 20.70 -19.43
C GLU A 183 10.18 19.36 -19.37
N LYS A 184 9.96 18.82 -18.16
CA LYS A 184 9.30 17.52 -17.94
C LYS A 184 8.16 17.63 -16.93
N PRO A 185 6.96 18.09 -17.36
CA PRO A 185 5.84 18.36 -16.45
C PRO A 185 5.41 17.15 -15.64
N TRP A 186 5.35 15.97 -16.26
CA TRP A 186 5.00 14.71 -15.58
C TRP A 186 5.97 14.34 -14.46
N GLY A 187 7.28 14.50 -14.69
CA GLY A 187 8.30 14.23 -13.66
C GLY A 187 8.17 15.18 -12.48
N PHE A 188 7.97 16.46 -12.78
CA PHE A 188 7.81 17.52 -11.79
C PHE A 188 6.60 17.30 -10.88
N VAL A 189 5.40 17.10 -11.46
CA VAL A 189 4.20 16.87 -10.64
C VAL A 189 4.24 15.56 -9.87
N ASN A 190 4.86 14.51 -10.42
CA ASN A 190 5.01 13.24 -9.70
C ASN A 190 5.98 13.36 -8.53
N ALA A 191 7.01 14.20 -8.62
CA ALA A 191 7.93 14.45 -7.51
C ALA A 191 7.21 15.14 -6.34
N ILE A 192 6.42 16.18 -6.63
CA ILE A 192 5.60 16.86 -5.61
C ILE A 192 4.58 15.88 -5.03
N MET A 193 3.87 15.14 -5.88
CA MET A 193 2.86 14.18 -5.45
C MET A 193 3.45 13.13 -4.50
N ARG A 194 4.62 12.56 -4.81
CA ARG A 194 5.26 11.56 -3.94
C ARG A 194 5.57 12.10 -2.55
N ARG A 195 5.98 13.37 -2.44
CA ARG A 195 6.28 14.02 -1.16
C ARG A 195 5.00 14.37 -0.41
N GLU A 196 4.10 15.11 -1.06
CA GLU A 196 2.91 15.65 -0.40
C GLU A 196 1.87 14.57 -0.08
N ASN A 197 1.78 13.51 -0.89
CA ASN A 197 0.80 12.45 -0.64
C ASN A 197 1.00 11.76 0.71
N GLY A 198 2.24 11.59 1.16
CA GLY A 198 2.53 11.09 2.51
C GLY A 198 2.07 12.09 3.58
N ASN A 199 2.48 13.35 3.46
CA ASN A 199 2.19 14.41 4.41
C ASN A 199 0.68 14.60 4.63
N PHE A 200 -0.12 14.61 3.55
CA PHE A 200 -1.57 14.79 3.67
C PHE A 200 -2.26 13.57 4.30
N ASN A 201 -1.84 12.35 3.96
CA ASN A 201 -2.42 11.16 4.58
C ASN A 201 -2.11 11.10 6.08
N GLU A 202 -0.90 11.51 6.48
CA GLU A 202 -0.51 11.62 7.89
C GLU A 202 -1.30 12.73 8.59
N ALA A 203 -1.47 13.90 7.96
CA ALA A 203 -2.25 15.00 8.51
C ALA A 203 -3.73 14.62 8.73
N ASP A 204 -4.33 13.89 7.78
CA ASP A 204 -5.70 13.38 7.93
C ASP A 204 -5.80 12.36 9.06
N ALA A 205 -4.84 11.45 9.18
CA ALA A 205 -4.80 10.49 10.29
C ALA A 205 -4.67 11.19 11.66
N ILE A 206 -3.82 12.22 11.75
CA ILE A 206 -3.67 13.04 12.96
C ILE A 206 -4.97 13.77 13.27
N LYS A 207 -5.64 14.35 12.26
CA LYS A 207 -6.90 15.05 12.42
C LYS A 207 -8.01 14.13 12.93
N ILE A 208 -8.14 12.93 12.33
CA ILE A 208 -9.09 11.91 12.79
C ILE A 208 -8.81 11.55 14.26
N HIS A 209 -7.54 11.34 14.63
CA HIS A 209 -7.17 11.03 16.02
C HIS A 209 -7.50 12.18 16.98
N GLN A 210 -7.27 13.42 16.57
CA GLN A 210 -7.63 14.60 17.36
C GLN A 210 -9.15 14.74 17.52
N GLU A 211 -9.91 14.52 16.44
CA GLU A 211 -11.37 14.51 16.49
C GLU A 211 -11.87 13.41 17.44
N MET A 212 -11.33 12.20 17.37
CA MET A 212 -11.67 11.11 18.29
C MET A 212 -11.37 11.43 19.76
N LYS A 213 -10.25 12.12 20.05
CA LYS A 213 -9.91 12.58 21.40
C LYS A 213 -10.85 13.65 21.94
N ASN A 214 -11.42 14.45 21.05
CA ASN A 214 -12.30 15.56 21.40
C ASN A 214 -13.77 15.15 21.51
N LEU A 215 -14.14 13.92 21.10
CA LEU A 215 -15.48 13.38 21.30
C LEU A 215 -15.72 13.08 22.78
N LYS A 216 -16.90 13.46 23.27
CA LYS A 216 -17.29 13.17 24.67
C LYS A 216 -17.62 11.68 24.82
N PRO A 217 -17.42 11.07 26.01
CA PRO A 217 -17.67 9.64 26.24
C PRO A 217 -19.08 9.15 25.83
N GLY A 218 -20.08 10.02 25.84
CA GLY A 218 -21.46 9.70 25.43
C GLY A 218 -21.75 9.70 23.92
N GLU A 219 -20.82 10.17 23.08
CA GLU A 219 -20.93 10.08 21.61
C GLU A 219 -20.18 8.86 21.05
N LEU A 220 -19.25 8.28 21.82
CA LEU A 220 -18.59 7.01 21.49
C LEU A 220 -19.57 5.82 21.52
N SER A 221 -20.59 5.88 22.39
CA SER A 221 -21.55 4.78 22.58
C SER A 221 -22.43 4.56 21.34
N ASN A 222 -22.78 5.62 20.60
CA ASN A 222 -23.57 5.51 19.36
C ASN A 222 -22.79 4.82 18.21
N LEU A 223 -21.46 4.72 18.30
CA LEU A 223 -20.64 3.97 17.35
C LEU A 223 -20.58 2.47 17.69
N THR A 224 -20.76 2.10 18.95
CA THR A 224 -20.68 0.71 19.45
C THR A 224 -22.03 0.03 19.64
N HIS A 225 -23.12 0.77 19.84
CA HIS A 225 -24.45 0.17 20.06
C HIS A 225 -25.02 -0.56 18.83
N GLY A 226 -24.61 -0.19 17.60
CA GLY A 226 -25.04 -0.88 16.39
C GLY A 226 -24.49 -2.31 16.20
N LEU A 227 -23.54 -2.75 17.04
CA LEU A 227 -22.96 -4.10 16.98
C LEU A 227 -23.52 -5.09 18.01
N PHE A 228 -24.25 -4.62 19.02
CA PHE A 228 -24.78 -5.48 20.10
C PHE A 228 -26.29 -5.72 20.06
N ASP A 229 -27.05 -5.02 19.21
CA ASP A 229 -28.51 -5.24 19.06
C ASP A 229 -28.87 -6.43 18.11
N LYS A 230 -27.94 -7.36 17.89
CA LYS A 230 -28.15 -8.57 17.06
C LYS A 230 -27.79 -9.89 17.75
N PHE A 231 -27.90 -9.92 19.08
CA PHE A 231 -27.98 -11.17 19.85
C PHE A 231 -29.21 -11.17 20.75
#